data_AF-A0A1H8MJN5-F1
#
_entry.id   AF-A0A1H8MJN5-F1
#
_cell.length_a   1.000
_cell.length_b   1.000
_cell.length_c   1.000
_cell.angle_alpha   90.00
_cell.angle_beta   90.00
_cell.angle_gamma   90.00
#
_symmetry.space_group_name_H-M   'P 1'
#
loop_
_entity.id
_entity.type
_entity.pdbx_description
1 polymer ?
#
loop_
_entity_poly.entity_id
_entity_poly.type
_entity_poly.pdbx_seq_one_letter_code
_entity_poly.pdbx_strand_id
1 'polypeptide(L)'
;MVSCTNDIQELSQTHNVVTRSRTELWHRVPTHDLPLYFSEADRFHQSSRTDWFMAFLEMFLSPHMILAMTKDEFIKAVWKVVGKKVEKSLMLSDTYETAKATAGLPVAPDSDAIRMFRLMLAERRSLIEIVPKA
;
A
#
# COMPACT_ATOMS: atom_id res chain seq x y z
N MET A 1 15.79 -28.64 29.64
CA MET A 1 15.81 -27.17 29.55
C MET A 1 16.38 -26.63 28.23
N VAL A 2 17.06 -27.42 27.39
CA VAL A 2 17.66 -26.96 26.12
C VAL A 2 16.66 -26.76 24.97
N SER A 3 15.52 -27.47 24.93
CA SER A 3 14.55 -27.30 23.83
C SER A 3 13.85 -25.94 23.85
N CYS A 4 13.47 -25.46 25.04
CA CYS A 4 12.76 -24.18 25.20
C CYS A 4 13.62 -22.97 24.76
N THR A 5 14.93 -23.03 24.99
CA THR A 5 15.87 -22.01 24.50
C THR A 5 16.07 -22.08 22.99
N ASN A 6 16.04 -23.28 22.39
CA ASN A 6 16.14 -23.44 20.95
C ASN A 6 14.86 -22.92 20.25
N ASP A 7 13.69 -23.22 20.80
CA ASP A 7 12.40 -22.75 20.28
C ASP A 7 12.31 -21.21 20.32
N ILE A 8 12.73 -20.59 21.43
CA ILE A 8 12.76 -19.12 21.54
C ILE A 8 13.77 -18.50 20.55
N GLN A 9 14.90 -19.16 20.32
CA GLN A 9 15.91 -18.69 19.39
C GLN A 9 15.43 -18.79 17.93
N GLU A 10 14.80 -19.90 17.55
CA GLU A 10 14.16 -20.09 16.23
C GLU A 10 13.04 -19.07 15.99
N LEU A 11 12.20 -18.80 17.00
CA LEU A 11 11.17 -17.76 16.92
C LEU A 11 11.76 -16.36 16.72
N SER A 12 12.84 -16.03 17.45
CA SER A 12 13.53 -14.74 17.32
C SER A 12 14.21 -14.57 15.95
N GLN A 13 14.84 -15.63 15.42
CA GLN A 13 15.43 -15.62 14.09
C GLN A 13 14.35 -15.46 13.00
N THR A 14 13.27 -16.22 13.10
CA THR A 14 12.12 -16.12 12.18
C THR A 14 11.50 -14.72 12.23
N HIS A 15 11.33 -14.15 13.42
CA HIS A 15 10.84 -12.79 13.59
C HIS A 15 11.76 -11.75 12.91
N ASN A 16 13.08 -11.89 13.08
CA ASN A 16 14.05 -11.00 12.44
C ASN A 16 14.02 -11.11 10.91
N VAL A 17 13.95 -12.32 10.36
CA VAL A 17 13.83 -12.54 8.91
C VAL A 17 12.56 -11.89 8.37
N VAL A 18 11.41 -12.15 9.00
CA VAL A 18 10.12 -11.58 8.57
C VAL A 18 10.10 -10.05 8.68
N THR A 19 10.63 -9.50 9.78
CA THR A 19 10.70 -8.05 9.99
C THR A 19 11.61 -7.36 8.97
N ARG A 20 12.72 -8.02 8.58
CA ARG A 20 13.63 -7.51 7.56
C ARG A 20 12.98 -7.55 6.17
N SER A 21 12.40 -8.68 5.77
CA SER A 21 11.66 -8.80 4.51
C SER A 21 10.52 -7.78 4.40
N ARG A 22 9.80 -7.52 5.49
CA ARG A 22 8.78 -6.47 5.56
C ARG A 22 9.38 -5.10 5.22
N THR A 23 10.53 -4.76 5.79
CA THR A 23 11.19 -3.46 5.62
C THR A 23 11.75 -3.31 4.20
N GLU A 24 12.37 -4.35 3.64
CA GLU A 24 12.88 -4.37 2.27
C GLU A 24 11.75 -4.18 1.24
N LEU A 25 10.62 -4.88 1.41
CA LEU A 25 9.44 -4.70 0.57
C LEU A 25 8.83 -3.30 0.72
N TRP A 26 8.83 -2.74 1.94
CA TRP A 26 8.39 -1.38 2.22
C TRP A 26 9.23 -0.31 1.51
N HIS A 27 10.53 -0.52 1.37
CA HIS A 27 11.39 0.42 0.64
C HIS A 27 11.33 0.19 -0.87
N ARG A 28 11.06 -1.04 -1.33
CA ARG A 28 11.02 -1.35 -2.77
C ARG A 28 9.73 -0.90 -3.45
N VAL A 29 8.58 -1.21 -2.88
CA VAL A 29 7.27 -0.98 -3.52
C VAL A 29 7.01 0.51 -3.82
N PRO A 30 7.21 1.45 -2.87
CA PRO A 30 6.98 2.88 -3.12
C PRO A 30 8.07 3.54 -3.96
N THR A 31 9.29 2.99 -3.96
CA THR A 31 10.45 3.63 -4.61
C THR A 31 10.71 3.11 -6.03
N HIS A 32 10.33 1.87 -6.34
CA HIS A 32 10.57 1.26 -7.64
C HIS A 32 9.31 1.15 -8.50
N ASP A 33 8.23 0.61 -7.92
CA ASP A 33 7.06 0.22 -8.71
C ASP A 33 5.97 1.30 -8.70
N LEU A 34 5.74 1.94 -7.56
CA LEU A 34 4.76 3.01 -7.43
C LEU A 34 5.03 4.21 -8.36
N PRO A 35 6.28 4.69 -8.55
CA PRO A 35 6.54 5.82 -9.44
C PRO A 35 6.24 5.53 -10.92
N LEU A 36 6.30 4.26 -11.33
CA LEU A 36 6.00 3.84 -12.70
C LEU A 36 4.50 3.89 -13.01
N TYR A 37 3.65 3.55 -12.04
CA TYR A 37 2.19 3.50 -12.25
C TYR A 37 1.46 4.73 -11.72
N PHE A 38 2.01 5.37 -10.69
CA PHE A 38 1.40 6.47 -9.97
C PHE A 38 2.47 7.37 -9.31
N SER A 39 3.26 8.09 -10.11
CA SER A 39 4.31 9.02 -9.65
C SER A 39 3.83 10.04 -8.62
N GLU A 40 2.57 10.47 -8.74
CA GLU A 40 1.98 11.44 -7.82
C GLU A 40 1.61 10.83 -6.47
N ALA A 41 1.62 9.50 -6.33
CA ALA A 41 1.27 8.81 -5.10
C ALA A 41 2.21 9.15 -3.93
N ASP A 42 3.43 9.55 -4.24
CA ASP A 42 4.41 10.00 -3.24
C ASP A 42 3.95 11.27 -2.51
N ARG A 43 3.17 12.15 -3.18
CA ARG A 43 2.55 13.32 -2.53
C ARG A 43 1.51 12.91 -1.49
N PHE A 44 0.92 11.72 -1.62
CA PHE A 44 -0.02 11.16 -0.65
C PHE A 44 0.69 10.42 0.49
N HIS A 45 1.97 10.05 0.31
CA HIS A 45 2.78 9.20 1.19
C HIS A 45 3.40 9.93 2.39
N GLN A 46 3.11 11.22 2.61
CA GLN A 46 3.72 12.06 3.67
C GLN A 46 3.64 11.47 5.11
N SER A 47 2.80 10.47 5.36
CA SER A 47 2.84 9.65 6.57
C SER A 47 2.98 8.16 6.22
N SER A 48 4.22 7.73 5.98
CA SER A 48 4.66 6.40 5.53
C SER A 48 4.30 5.19 6.42
N ARG A 49 3.50 5.36 7.48
CA ARG A 49 3.18 4.31 8.46
C ARG A 49 1.72 3.90 8.50
N THR A 50 0.91 4.39 7.57
CA THR A 50 -0.54 4.28 7.74
C THR A 50 -1.12 3.14 6.92
N ASP A 51 -1.70 2.15 7.59
CA ASP A 51 -2.36 0.98 6.99
C ASP A 51 -3.39 1.37 5.91
N TRP A 52 -3.96 2.58 5.99
CA TRP A 52 -4.87 3.08 4.96
C TRP A 52 -4.23 3.27 3.59
N PHE A 53 -2.95 3.63 3.49
CA PHE A 53 -2.32 3.87 2.18
C PHE A 53 -2.18 2.56 1.40
N MET A 54 -1.95 1.46 2.12
CA MET A 54 -1.89 0.13 1.52
C MET A 54 -3.24 -0.36 1.07
N ALA A 55 -4.26 -0.21 1.92
CA ALA A 55 -5.64 -0.50 1.52
C ALA A 55 -6.15 0.41 0.39
N PHE A 56 -5.61 1.63 0.29
CA PHE A 56 -5.85 2.52 -0.84
C PHE A 56 -5.19 2.00 -2.13
N LEU A 57 -3.92 1.62 -2.08
CA LEU A 57 -3.22 1.02 -3.22
C LEU A 57 -3.85 -0.31 -3.67
N GLU A 58 -4.34 -1.14 -2.75
CA GLU A 58 -5.08 -2.37 -3.10
C GLU A 58 -6.33 -2.08 -3.95
N MET A 59 -6.97 -0.93 -3.72
CA MET A 59 -8.17 -0.51 -4.43
C MET A 59 -7.87 0.27 -5.72
N PHE A 60 -6.83 1.12 -5.68
CA PHE A 60 -6.47 2.05 -6.77
C PHE A 60 -4.98 1.99 -7.05
N LEU A 61 -4.62 1.31 -8.15
CA LEU A 61 -3.24 1.06 -8.55
C LEU A 61 -2.74 1.99 -9.65
N SER A 62 -3.67 2.66 -10.32
CA SER A 62 -3.39 3.63 -11.36
C SER A 62 -4.35 4.80 -11.20
N PRO A 63 -3.90 6.04 -11.50
CA PRO A 63 -4.79 7.19 -11.62
C PRO A 63 -6.00 6.93 -12.53
N HIS A 64 -5.84 6.13 -13.58
CA HIS A 64 -6.92 5.80 -14.51
C HIS A 64 -8.08 5.08 -13.82
N MET A 65 -7.79 4.27 -12.79
CA MET A 65 -8.83 3.62 -11.98
C MET A 65 -9.62 4.62 -11.13
N ILE A 66 -8.95 5.68 -10.67
CA ILE A 66 -9.57 6.78 -9.92
C ILE A 66 -10.44 7.61 -10.87
N LEU A 67 -9.96 7.90 -12.07
CA LEU A 67 -10.65 8.71 -13.09
C LEU A 67 -11.76 7.95 -13.84
N ALA A 68 -11.81 6.62 -13.73
CA ALA A 68 -12.90 5.81 -14.29
C ALA A 68 -14.25 6.02 -13.55
N MET A 69 -14.23 6.70 -12.40
CA MET A 69 -15.40 7.05 -11.61
C MET A 69 -15.43 8.55 -11.31
N THR A 70 -16.58 9.05 -10.89
CA THR A 70 -16.70 10.44 -10.46
C THR A 70 -15.95 10.70 -9.15
N LYS A 71 -15.63 11.98 -8.90
CA LYS A 71 -14.97 12.41 -7.65
C LYS A 71 -15.74 11.96 -6.40
N ASP A 72 -17.06 12.05 -6.42
CA ASP A 72 -17.91 11.66 -5.28
C ASP A 72 -17.91 10.15 -5.06
N GLU A 73 -17.92 9.36 -6.13
CA GLU A 73 -17.80 7.89 -6.06
C GLU A 73 -16.43 7.48 -5.52
N PHE A 74 -15.36 8.12 -5.96
CA PHE A 74 -14.01 7.91 -5.45
C PHE A 74 -13.93 8.22 -3.95
N ILE A 75 -14.39 9.40 -3.53
CA ILE A 75 -14.40 9.80 -2.12
C ILE A 75 -15.17 8.77 -1.29
N LYS A 76 -16.35 8.33 -1.77
CA LYS A 76 -17.18 7.33 -1.08
C LYS A 76 -16.49 5.97 -0.96
N ALA A 77 -15.82 5.51 -2.01
CA ALA A 77 -15.10 4.24 -2.02
C ALA A 77 -13.94 4.22 -1.00
N VAL A 78 -13.19 5.31 -0.96
CA VAL A 78 -11.98 5.43 -0.12
C VAL A 78 -12.30 5.90 1.31
N TRP A 79 -13.49 6.46 1.56
CA TRP A 79 -13.87 7.05 2.85
C TRP A 79 -13.65 6.11 4.05
N LYS A 80 -14.00 4.83 3.88
CA LYS A 80 -13.86 3.79 4.92
C LYS A 80 -12.41 3.37 5.15
N VAL A 81 -11.55 3.56 4.14
CA VAL A 81 -10.15 3.15 4.16
C VAL A 81 -9.29 4.14 4.95
N VAL A 82 -9.51 5.45 4.79
CA VAL A 82 -8.64 6.54 5.29
C VAL A 82 -8.74 6.79 6.82
N GLY A 83 -9.30 5.88 7.61
CA GLY A 83 -9.24 5.93 9.09
C GLY A 83 -9.97 7.13 9.69
N LYS A 84 -9.44 7.83 10.70
CA LYS A 84 -9.97 9.12 11.25
C LYS A 84 -8.94 10.24 11.02
N LYS A 85 -8.87 10.79 9.81
CA LYS A 85 -8.04 11.97 9.49
C LYS A 85 -8.91 13.24 9.53
N VAL A 86 -8.35 14.35 10.02
CA VAL A 86 -9.07 15.64 10.16
C VAL A 86 -9.38 16.25 8.80
N GLU A 87 -8.52 16.04 7.81
CA GLU A 87 -8.63 16.66 6.47
C GLU A 87 -8.93 15.66 5.34
N LYS A 88 -9.65 14.56 5.63
CA LYS A 88 -9.90 13.50 4.62
C LYS A 88 -10.51 14.01 3.33
N SER A 89 -11.53 14.87 3.45
CA SER A 89 -12.27 15.35 2.27
C SER A 89 -11.38 16.18 1.37
N LEU A 90 -10.56 17.06 1.97
CA LEU A 90 -9.60 17.90 1.24
C LEU A 90 -8.49 17.04 0.61
N MET A 91 -7.90 16.13 1.37
CA MET A 91 -6.85 15.23 0.87
C MET A 91 -7.34 14.33 -0.27
N LEU A 92 -8.54 13.74 -0.15
CA LEU A 92 -9.12 12.92 -1.20
C LEU A 92 -9.50 13.74 -2.44
N SER A 93 -10.02 14.95 -2.22
CA SER A 93 -10.32 15.86 -3.32
C SER A 93 -9.07 16.26 -4.09
N ASP A 94 -8.00 16.59 -3.38
CA ASP A 94 -6.69 16.94 -3.96
C ASP A 94 -6.05 15.73 -4.66
N THR A 95 -6.23 14.52 -4.11
CA THR A 95 -5.82 13.26 -4.75
C THR A 95 -6.50 13.07 -6.10
N TYR A 96 -7.81 13.32 -6.17
CA TYR A 96 -8.57 13.18 -7.41
C TYR A 96 -8.15 14.22 -8.47
N GLU A 97 -7.93 15.48 -8.07
CA GLU A 97 -7.45 16.50 -9.02
C GLU A 97 -6.02 16.22 -9.48
N THR A 98 -5.15 15.75 -8.59
CA THR A 98 -3.79 15.33 -8.92
C THR A 98 -3.79 14.15 -9.90
N ALA A 99 -4.72 13.19 -9.73
CA ALA A 99 -4.89 12.09 -10.66
C ALA A 99 -5.29 12.57 -12.06
N LYS A 100 -6.05 13.66 -12.23
CA LYS A 100 -6.37 14.22 -13.56
C LYS A 100 -5.15 14.78 -14.30
N ALA A 101 -4.18 15.30 -13.56
CA ALA A 101 -2.98 15.91 -14.11
C ALA A 101 -1.88 14.89 -14.47
N THR A 102 -2.15 13.59 -14.27
CA THR A 102 -1.15 12.53 -14.38
C THR A 102 -0.74 12.21 -15.82
N ALA A 103 0.52 11.84 -15.99
CA ALA A 103 1.06 11.19 -17.19
C ALA A 103 1.38 9.70 -16.95
N GLY A 104 0.81 9.10 -15.88
CA GLY A 104 1.04 7.71 -15.53
C GLY A 104 0.71 6.76 -16.69
N LEU A 105 1.44 5.64 -16.79
CA LEU A 105 1.20 4.67 -17.85
C LEU A 105 -0.27 4.19 -17.83
N PRO A 106 -0.96 4.17 -18.99
CA PRO A 106 -2.31 3.63 -19.08
C PRO A 106 -2.21 2.10 -18.98
N VAL A 107 -2.25 1.61 -17.75
CA VAL A 107 -2.17 0.18 -17.46
C VAL A 107 -3.57 -0.34 -17.18
N ALA A 108 -3.99 -1.34 -17.96
CA ALA A 108 -5.30 -1.95 -17.81
C ALA A 108 -5.42 -2.64 -16.44
N PRO A 109 -6.58 -2.56 -15.74
CA PRO A 109 -6.77 -3.16 -14.42
C PRO A 109 -6.61 -4.69 -14.35
N ASP A 110 -6.68 -5.35 -15.50
CA ASP A 110 -6.54 -6.79 -15.72
C ASP A 110 -5.16 -7.19 -16.25
N SER A 111 -4.25 -6.23 -16.45
CA SER A 111 -2.90 -6.53 -16.92
C SER A 111 -2.08 -7.35 -15.92
N ASP A 112 -1.12 -8.13 -16.44
CA ASP A 112 -0.21 -8.92 -15.62
C ASP A 112 0.63 -8.06 -14.67
N ALA A 113 0.99 -6.84 -15.07
CA ALA A 113 1.69 -5.88 -14.23
C ALA A 113 0.89 -5.52 -12.96
N ILE A 114 -0.40 -5.22 -13.13
CA ILE A 114 -1.32 -4.92 -12.01
C ILE A 114 -1.54 -6.16 -11.14
N ARG A 115 -1.63 -7.35 -11.76
CA ARG A 115 -1.77 -8.62 -11.04
C ARG A 115 -0.55 -8.95 -10.19
N MET A 116 0.65 -8.76 -10.71
CA MET A 116 1.90 -8.94 -9.96
C MET A 116 2.00 -7.95 -8.80
N PHE A 117 1.63 -6.69 -9.03
CA PHE A 117 1.66 -5.68 -7.98
C PHE A 117 0.65 -5.97 -6.86
N ARG A 118 -0.57 -6.43 -7.20
CA ARG A 118 -1.55 -6.93 -6.22
C ARG A 118 -1.01 -8.11 -5.40
N LEU A 119 -0.31 -9.04 -6.04
CA LEU A 119 0.31 -10.17 -5.36
C LEU A 119 1.35 -9.70 -4.34
N MET A 120 2.21 -8.73 -4.71
CA MET A 120 3.18 -8.15 -3.77
C MET A 120 2.51 -7.42 -2.60
N LEU A 121 1.43 -6.68 -2.84
CA LEU A 121 0.66 -6.05 -1.76
C LEU A 121 0.02 -7.08 -0.82
N ALA A 122 -0.51 -8.17 -1.37
CA ALA A 122 -1.12 -9.26 -0.60
C ALA A 122 -0.09 -10.03 0.24
N GLU A 123 1.08 -10.36 -0.34
CA GLU A 123 2.21 -10.95 0.37
C GLU A 123 2.61 -10.04 1.54
N ARG A 124 2.74 -8.74 1.28
CA ARG A 124 3.06 -7.76 2.32
C ARG A 124 2.02 -7.73 3.44
N ARG A 125 0.72 -7.86 3.14
CA ARG A 125 -0.34 -7.92 4.16
C ARG A 125 -0.22 -9.18 5.02
N SER A 126 0.05 -10.33 4.40
CA SER A 126 0.23 -11.59 5.11
C SER A 126 1.39 -11.54 6.11
N LEU A 127 2.49 -10.86 5.76
CA LEU A 127 3.64 -10.64 6.64
C LEU A 127 3.31 -9.74 7.85
N ILE A 128 2.27 -8.89 7.75
CA ILE A 128 1.79 -8.08 8.89
C ILE A 128 0.93 -8.92 9.84
N GLU A 129 0.14 -9.86 9.33
CA GLU A 129 -0.73 -10.73 10.16
C GLU A 129 0.06 -11.80 10.93
N ILE A 130 1.17 -12.27 10.36
CA ILE A 130 2.03 -13.30 10.98
C ILE A 130 2.84 -12.75 12.16
N VAL A 131 3.14 -11.44 12.18
CA VAL A 131 3.93 -10.80 13.24
C VAL A 131 3.06 -9.81 13.99
N PRO A 132 2.51 -10.19 15.17
CA PRO A 132 1.78 -9.26 16.01
C PRO A 132 2.69 -8.08 16.37
N LYS A 133 2.12 -6.86 16.43
CA LYS A 133 2.84 -5.71 17.02
C LYS A 133 3.25 -6.09 18.45
N ALA A 134 4.57 -6.04 18.70
CA ALA A 134 5.13 -6.04 20.04
C ALA A 134 4.67 -4.79 20.81
#